data_AF-A0A7I7RUT6-F1
#
_entry.id   AF-A0A7I7RUT6-F1
#
_cell.length_a   1.000
_cell.length_b   1.000
_cell.length_c   1.000
_cell.angle_alpha   90.00
_cell.angle_beta   90.00
_cell.angle_gamma   90.00
#
_symmetry.space_group_name_H-M   'P 1'
#
loop_
_entity.id
_entity.type
_entity.pdbx_description
1 polymer ?
#
loop_
_entity_poly.entity_id
_entity_poly.type
_entity_poly.pdbx_seq_one_letter_code
_entity_poly.pdbx_strand_id
1 'polypeptide(L)'
;MRILMALLTVGLVTAPPAAADDGRLDWPLRPRPAVVRVFDGPKPDWKPGHRGVDLAGVDGQTVYSAAPGTVVFAGELAGRPVVSVAHPGGLRTSYEPVRATVGPGALVGAGTPIGRLAAGHSGCSAPACLHWGAMWGAASRADYVDPLGLLVTTRIRLKPLHP
;
A
#
# COMPACT_ATOMS: atom_id res chain seq x y z
N MET A 1 -26.83 -21.26 -36.78
CA MET A 1 -27.09 -21.55 -35.35
C MET A 1 -26.04 -22.44 -34.68
N ARG A 2 -25.55 -23.50 -35.32
CA ARG A 2 -24.62 -24.47 -34.69
C ARG A 2 -23.18 -23.96 -34.53
N ILE A 3 -22.71 -23.09 -35.44
CA ILE A 3 -21.34 -22.53 -35.42
C ILE A 3 -21.20 -21.42 -34.35
N LEU A 4 -22.25 -20.63 -34.10
CA LEU A 4 -22.28 -19.64 -33.02
C LEU A 4 -22.21 -20.29 -31.62
N MET A 5 -22.76 -21.50 -31.48
CA MET A 5 -22.78 -22.22 -30.21
C MET A 5 -21.42 -22.85 -29.85
N ALA A 6 -20.59 -23.18 -30.85
CA ALA A 6 -19.25 -23.72 -30.65
C ALA A 6 -18.20 -22.65 -30.27
N LEU A 7 -18.40 -21.39 -30.68
CA LEU A 7 -17.51 -20.28 -30.29
C LEU A 7 -17.76 -19.82 -28.84
N LEU A 8 -18.98 -19.99 -28.32
CA LEU A 8 -19.32 -19.64 -26.94
C LEU A 8 -18.76 -20.64 -25.92
N THR A 9 -18.55 -21.91 -26.31
CA THR A 9 -17.99 -22.94 -25.42
C THR A 9 -16.47 -22.95 -25.37
N VAL A 10 -15.76 -22.48 -26.41
CA VAL A 10 -14.29 -22.35 -26.41
C VAL A 10 -13.81 -21.14 -25.58
N GLY A 11 -14.62 -20.08 -25.46
CA GLY A 11 -14.30 -18.90 -24.65
C GLY A 11 -14.28 -19.18 -23.14
N LEU A 12 -15.07 -20.14 -22.64
CA LEU A 12 -15.06 -20.51 -21.22
C LEU A 12 -13.87 -21.38 -20.81
N VAL A 13 -13.25 -22.10 -21.74
CA VAL A 13 -12.13 -23.03 -21.46
C VAL A 13 -10.77 -22.31 -21.46
N THR A 14 -10.71 -21.09 -21.99
CA THR A 14 -9.47 -20.30 -22.16
C THR A 14 -9.39 -19.08 -21.24
N ALA A 15 -10.30 -18.95 -20.26
CA ALA A 15 -10.20 -17.90 -19.26
C ALA A 15 -8.89 -18.07 -18.48
N PRO A 16 -8.01 -17.05 -18.43
CA PRO A 16 -6.81 -17.13 -17.62
C PRO A 16 -7.22 -17.36 -16.16
N PRO A 17 -6.46 -18.15 -15.39
CA PRO A 17 -6.76 -18.33 -13.98
C PRO A 17 -6.83 -16.96 -13.32
N ALA A 18 -7.96 -16.67 -12.66
CA ALA A 18 -8.06 -15.52 -11.78
C ALA A 18 -7.12 -15.76 -10.62
N ALA A 19 -5.94 -15.13 -10.65
CA ALA A 19 -5.09 -15.05 -9.48
C ALA A 19 -5.78 -14.11 -8.49
N ALA A 20 -6.24 -14.65 -7.37
CA ALA A 20 -6.62 -13.82 -6.24
C ALA A 20 -5.34 -13.15 -5.75
N ASP A 21 -5.26 -11.83 -5.91
CA ASP A 21 -4.27 -11.03 -5.19
C ASP A 21 -4.55 -11.26 -3.71
N ASP A 22 -3.58 -11.81 -2.98
CA ASP A 22 -3.74 -12.21 -1.58
C ASP A 22 -3.78 -10.99 -0.63
N GLY A 23 -3.86 -9.79 -1.20
CA GLY A 23 -3.94 -8.51 -0.51
C GLY A 23 -2.66 -8.17 0.23
N ARG A 24 -1.56 -8.87 -0.08
CA ARG A 24 -0.32 -8.76 0.65
C ARG A 24 0.52 -7.62 0.12
N LEU A 25 0.96 -6.77 1.02
CA LEU A 25 1.76 -5.60 0.73
C LEU A 25 3.25 -5.95 0.75
N ASP A 26 4.01 -5.40 -0.18
CA ASP A 26 5.46 -5.30 -0.06
C ASP A 26 5.86 -4.06 0.72
N TRP A 27 7.09 -4.08 1.26
CA TRP A 27 7.66 -2.88 1.85
C TRP A 27 7.67 -1.72 0.82
N PRO A 28 7.38 -0.48 1.22
CA PRO A 28 7.41 0.67 0.30
C PRO A 28 8.82 1.27 0.12
N LEU A 29 9.79 0.83 0.92
CA LEU A 29 11.19 1.26 0.86
C LEU A 29 12.12 0.04 0.70
N ARG A 30 13.32 0.30 0.19
CA ARG A 30 14.42 -0.69 0.05
C ARG A 30 15.75 -0.06 0.48
N PRO A 31 16.61 -0.78 1.23
CA PRO A 31 16.37 -2.09 1.88
C PRO A 31 15.22 -2.01 2.91
N ARG A 32 14.85 -3.14 3.53
CA ARG A 32 13.76 -3.16 4.53
C ARG A 32 14.01 -2.07 5.59
N PRO A 33 13.10 -1.10 5.77
CA PRO A 33 13.30 0.00 6.69
C PRO A 33 13.07 -0.43 8.13
N ALA A 34 13.68 0.30 9.07
CA ALA A 34 13.30 0.23 10.48
C ALA A 34 11.95 0.94 10.67
N VAL A 35 11.06 0.33 11.46
CA VAL A 35 9.82 1.00 11.90
C VAL A 35 10.18 1.87 13.10
N VAL A 36 10.01 3.18 12.98
CA VAL A 36 10.35 4.15 14.04
C VAL A 36 9.13 4.63 14.82
N ARG A 37 7.93 4.54 14.24
CA ARG A 37 6.67 4.74 14.94
C ARG A 37 5.62 3.76 14.42
N VAL A 38 4.99 3.05 15.34
CA VAL A 38 3.98 2.02 15.05
C VAL A 38 2.58 2.61 14.91
N PHE A 39 1.67 1.85 14.32
CA PHE A 39 0.26 2.21 14.19
C PHE A 39 -0.40 2.35 15.56
N ASP A 40 -1.20 3.40 15.70
CA ASP A 40 -2.06 3.67 16.85
C ASP A 40 -3.38 4.22 16.29
N GLY A 41 -4.34 3.33 16.05
CA GLY A 41 -5.64 3.66 15.44
C GLY A 41 -6.68 4.01 16.50
N PRO A 42 -6.90 5.30 16.81
CA PRO A 42 -7.80 5.67 17.89
C PRO A 42 -9.26 5.47 17.47
N LYS A 43 -10.13 5.20 18.46
CA LYS A 43 -11.59 5.22 18.29
C LYS A 43 -12.23 6.28 19.21
N PRO A 44 -13.04 7.19 18.67
CA PRO A 44 -13.32 7.43 17.25
C PRO A 44 -12.09 7.91 16.47
N ASP A 45 -12.14 7.70 15.15
CA ASP A 45 -11.03 7.87 14.21
C ASP A 45 -10.57 9.31 14.03
N TRP A 46 -11.24 10.32 14.60
CA TRP A 46 -10.82 11.73 14.65
C TRP A 46 -10.01 12.11 15.89
N LYS A 47 -9.84 11.22 16.87
CA LYS A 47 -8.97 11.47 18.02
C LYS A 47 -7.48 11.53 17.63
N PRO A 48 -6.61 12.11 18.46
CA PRO A 48 -5.16 12.00 18.28
C PRO A 48 -4.72 10.53 18.25
N GLY A 49 -3.73 10.23 17.40
CA GLY A 49 -3.19 8.89 17.20
C GLY A 49 -2.29 8.84 15.96
N HIS A 50 -1.97 7.64 15.50
CA HIS A 50 -1.09 7.40 14.37
C HIS A 50 -1.71 6.41 13.36
N ARG A 51 -2.31 6.95 12.29
CA ARG A 51 -3.11 6.22 11.30
C ARG A 51 -2.27 5.55 10.19
N GLY A 52 -1.07 5.13 10.56
CA GLY A 52 -0.08 4.51 9.69
C GLY A 52 1.15 4.12 10.49
N VAL A 53 2.25 3.83 9.81
CA VAL A 53 3.56 3.61 10.43
C VAL A 53 4.59 4.55 9.84
N ASP A 54 5.60 4.89 10.62
CA ASP A 54 6.72 5.71 10.13
C ASP A 54 7.92 4.80 9.93
N LEU A 55 8.45 4.82 8.72
CA LEU A 55 9.55 4.00 8.25
C LEU A 55 10.80 4.87 8.07
N ALA A 56 11.91 4.52 8.70
CA ALA A 56 13.16 5.24 8.53
C ALA A 56 13.63 5.16 7.07
N GLY A 57 14.00 6.31 6.51
CA GLY A 57 14.53 6.43 5.17
C GLY A 57 15.55 7.56 5.04
N VAL A 58 15.89 7.89 3.79
CA VAL A 58 16.76 9.01 3.45
C VAL A 58 16.08 9.94 2.45
N ASP A 59 16.39 11.23 2.51
CA ASP A 59 15.87 12.19 1.52
C ASP A 59 16.29 11.77 0.11
N GLY A 60 15.34 11.86 -0.84
CA GLY A 60 15.52 11.38 -2.21
C GLY A 60 15.44 9.86 -2.41
N GLN A 61 15.24 9.06 -1.36
CA GLN A 61 15.08 7.60 -1.49
C GLN A 61 13.89 7.27 -2.40
N THR A 62 14.04 6.27 -3.27
CA THR A 62 12.92 5.79 -4.08
C THR A 62 11.84 5.17 -3.18
N VAL A 63 10.59 5.59 -3.38
CA VAL A 63 9.42 4.96 -2.76
C VAL A 63 8.68 4.15 -3.81
N TYR A 64 8.25 2.96 -3.43
CA TYR A 64 7.63 1.98 -4.31
C TYR A 64 6.17 1.73 -3.91
N SER A 65 5.32 1.45 -4.88
CA SER A 65 3.96 0.95 -4.60
C SER A 65 4.06 -0.38 -3.88
N ALA A 66 3.35 -0.50 -2.76
CA ALA A 66 3.35 -1.70 -1.94
C ALA A 66 2.63 -2.89 -2.60
N ALA A 67 1.68 -2.62 -3.49
CA ALA A 67 0.92 -3.65 -4.22
C ALA A 67 0.44 -3.10 -5.57
N PRO A 68 -0.07 -3.95 -6.49
CA PRO A 68 -0.69 -3.48 -7.72
C PRO A 68 -1.91 -2.60 -7.42
N GLY A 69 -2.15 -1.58 -8.24
CA GLY A 69 -3.29 -0.70 -8.05
C GLY A 69 -3.32 0.49 -9.00
N THR A 70 -4.19 1.44 -8.68
CA THR A 70 -4.37 2.69 -9.41
C THR A 70 -4.03 3.85 -8.48
N VAL A 71 -3.18 4.76 -8.95
CA VAL A 71 -2.89 6.01 -8.24
C VAL A 71 -4.17 6.84 -8.23
N VAL A 72 -4.70 7.13 -7.04
CA VAL A 72 -5.92 7.94 -6.87
C VAL A 72 -5.63 9.36 -6.42
N PHE A 73 -4.42 9.61 -5.94
CA PHE A 73 -3.94 10.95 -5.59
C PHE A 73 -2.41 11.01 -5.72
N ALA A 74 -1.91 12.12 -6.25
CA ALA A 74 -0.49 12.45 -6.29
C ALA A 74 -0.37 13.98 -6.33
N GLY A 75 0.05 14.60 -5.23
CA GLY A 75 0.12 16.05 -5.12
C GLY A 75 0.30 16.55 -3.69
N GLU A 76 0.20 17.86 -3.50
CA GLU A 76 0.27 18.49 -2.18
C GLU A 76 -1.06 18.34 -1.42
N LEU A 77 -0.98 17.89 -0.17
CA LEU A 77 -2.09 17.79 0.77
C LEU A 77 -1.66 18.35 2.12
N ALA A 78 -2.35 19.39 2.59
CA ALA A 78 -2.03 20.09 3.84
C ALA A 78 -0.54 20.52 3.96
N GLY A 79 0.07 20.93 2.84
CA GLY A 79 1.46 21.39 2.77
C GLY A 79 2.50 20.27 2.70
N ARG A 80 2.10 19.04 2.36
CA ARG A 80 3.00 17.90 2.20
C ARG A 80 2.69 17.12 0.93
N PRO A 81 3.71 16.60 0.22
CA PRO A 81 3.49 15.81 -0.97
C PRO A 81 3.03 14.40 -0.58
N VAL A 82 1.89 13.96 -1.11
CA VAL A 82 1.28 12.67 -0.82
C VAL A 82 1.03 11.91 -2.12
N VAL A 83 1.30 10.61 -2.10
CA VAL A 83 0.79 9.66 -3.09
C VAL A 83 -0.21 8.73 -2.41
N SER A 84 -1.30 8.39 -3.09
CA SER A 84 -2.21 7.36 -2.63
C SER A 84 -2.60 6.42 -3.75
N VAL A 85 -2.58 5.11 -3.46
CA VAL A 85 -2.86 4.03 -4.40
C VAL A 85 -4.07 3.25 -3.90
N ALA A 86 -5.10 3.15 -4.73
CA ALA A 86 -6.21 2.24 -4.49
C ALA A 86 -5.88 0.87 -5.08
N HIS A 87 -6.07 -0.16 -4.28
CA HIS A 87 -5.81 -1.54 -4.63
C HIS A 87 -7.14 -2.28 -4.85
N PRO A 88 -7.11 -3.45 -5.52
CA PRO A 88 -8.25 -4.35 -5.53
C PRO A 88 -8.76 -4.66 -4.11
N GLY A 89 -10.04 -4.99 -3.98
CA GLY A 89 -10.65 -5.33 -2.68
C GLY A 89 -10.93 -4.14 -1.76
N GLY A 90 -10.73 -2.90 -2.23
CA GLY A 90 -11.09 -1.69 -1.48
C GLY A 90 -10.03 -1.23 -0.46
N LEU A 91 -8.84 -1.83 -0.48
CA LEU A 91 -7.69 -1.33 0.26
C LEU A 91 -7.15 -0.06 -0.42
N ARG A 92 -6.72 0.91 0.38
CA ARG A 92 -5.96 2.06 -0.09
C ARG A 92 -4.71 2.25 0.76
N THR A 93 -3.58 2.48 0.12
CA THR A 93 -2.34 2.89 0.79
C THR A 93 -2.04 4.37 0.53
N SER A 94 -1.39 5.02 1.49
CA SER A 94 -0.91 6.40 1.38
C SER A 94 0.57 6.49 1.75
N TYR A 95 1.29 7.37 1.06
CA TYR A 95 2.73 7.54 1.15
C TYR A 95 3.06 9.02 1.30
N GLU A 96 3.61 9.41 2.45
CA GLU A 96 3.91 10.81 2.78
C GLU A 96 5.21 10.92 3.60
N PRO A 97 6.10 11.90 3.34
CA PRO A 97 6.06 12.85 2.25
C PRO A 97 6.75 12.28 1.00
N VAL A 98 6.04 12.18 -0.13
CA VAL A 98 6.58 11.61 -1.38
C VAL A 98 6.36 12.54 -2.56
N ARG A 99 7.46 13.06 -3.12
CA ARG A 99 7.45 13.77 -4.40
C ARG A 99 7.17 12.78 -5.52
N ALA A 100 5.94 12.80 -6.04
CA ALA A 100 5.44 11.81 -6.98
C ALA A 100 6.21 11.83 -8.32
N THR A 101 6.43 10.64 -8.89
CA THR A 101 6.86 10.44 -10.28
C THR A 101 5.75 9.81 -11.13
N VAL A 102 4.56 9.67 -10.54
CA VAL A 102 3.34 9.12 -11.15
C VAL A 102 2.19 10.12 -10.96
N GLY A 103 1.16 10.03 -11.80
CA GLY A 103 -0.03 10.88 -11.73
C GLY A 103 -1.30 10.09 -11.40
N PRO A 104 -2.40 10.76 -10.98
CA PRO A 104 -3.69 10.12 -10.78
C PRO A 104 -4.16 9.38 -12.05
N GLY A 105 -4.77 8.22 -11.88
CA GLY A 105 -5.19 7.32 -12.96
C GLY A 105 -4.11 6.36 -13.46
N ALA A 106 -2.84 6.54 -13.06
CA ALA A 106 -1.77 5.62 -13.45
C ALA A 106 -1.96 4.24 -12.79
N LEU A 107 -1.80 3.18 -13.60
CA LEU A 107 -1.68 1.81 -13.11
C LEU A 107 -0.25 1.56 -12.63
N VAL A 108 -0.12 0.99 -11.45
CA VAL A 108 1.16 0.63 -10.83
C VAL A 108 1.13 -0.85 -10.43
N GLY A 109 2.26 -1.53 -10.57
CA GLY A 109 2.47 -2.87 -10.02
C GLY A 109 3.07 -2.81 -8.61
N ALA A 110 3.11 -3.93 -7.91
CA ALA A 110 3.95 -4.07 -6.72
C ALA A 110 5.42 -3.75 -7.09
N GLY A 111 6.08 -2.93 -6.28
CA GLY A 111 7.47 -2.54 -6.55
C GLY A 111 7.65 -1.52 -7.68
N THR A 112 6.58 -0.98 -8.28
CA THR A 112 6.70 0.15 -9.21
C THR A 112 7.13 1.40 -8.46
N PRO A 113 8.19 2.13 -8.90
CA PRO A 113 8.54 3.42 -8.32
C PRO A 113 7.40 4.43 -8.46
N ILE A 114 6.99 5.03 -7.34
CA ILE A 114 5.91 6.04 -7.30
C ILE A 114 6.41 7.44 -6.95
N GLY A 115 7.63 7.56 -6.46
CA GLY A 115 8.22 8.86 -6.19
C GLY A 115 9.51 8.81 -5.39
N ARG A 116 9.87 9.98 -4.86
CA ARG A 116 11.05 10.21 -4.02
C ARG A 116 10.61 10.67 -2.64
N LEU A 117 11.11 10.01 -1.61
CA LEU A 117 10.91 10.43 -0.21
C LEU A 117 11.47 11.84 -0.04
N ALA A 118 10.67 12.73 0.55
CA ALA A 118 11.16 14.04 0.98
C ALA A 118 11.59 13.97 2.46
N ALA A 119 12.46 14.89 2.85
CA ALA A 119 12.89 15.00 4.24
C ALA A 119 11.72 15.28 5.20
N GLY A 120 11.63 14.42 6.22
CA GLY A 120 10.98 14.68 7.50
C GLY A 120 9.45 14.85 7.53
N HIS A 121 8.89 14.55 8.68
CA HIS A 121 7.62 15.08 9.16
C HIS A 121 7.64 15.14 10.69
N SER A 122 6.72 15.89 11.29
CA SER A 122 6.55 15.96 12.75
C SER A 122 6.50 14.56 13.39
N GLY A 123 7.37 14.29 14.36
CA GLY A 123 7.42 13.03 15.11
C GLY A 123 8.41 11.98 14.60
N CYS A 124 9.10 12.23 13.48
CA CYS A 124 10.17 11.36 12.98
C CYS A 124 11.52 11.70 13.64
N SER A 125 12.21 10.71 14.20
CA SER A 125 13.54 10.86 14.80
C SER A 125 14.71 10.63 13.82
N ALA A 126 14.42 10.14 12.61
CA ALA A 126 15.39 9.92 11.54
C ALA A 126 15.52 11.16 10.63
N PRO A 127 16.58 11.27 9.81
CA PRO A 127 16.73 12.37 8.84
C PRO A 127 15.55 12.49 7.88
N ALA A 128 14.95 11.35 7.51
CA ALA A 128 13.66 11.28 6.82
C ALA A 128 12.88 10.05 7.29
N CYS A 129 11.56 10.17 7.34
CA CYS A 129 10.67 9.03 7.53
C CYS A 129 9.58 9.07 6.47
N LEU A 130 9.22 7.89 5.97
CA LEU A 130 7.99 7.70 5.23
C LEU A 130 6.88 7.33 6.21
N HIS A 131 5.88 8.20 6.34
CA HIS A 131 4.58 7.85 6.85
C HIS A 131 3.84 7.01 5.81
N TRP A 132 3.57 5.75 6.15
CA TRP A 132 2.87 4.78 5.31
C TRP A 132 1.57 4.38 5.98
N GLY A 133 0.45 4.76 5.38
CA GLY A 133 -0.89 4.48 5.90
C GLY A 133 -1.63 3.43 5.07
N ALA A 134 -2.60 2.77 5.70
CA ALA A 134 -3.54 1.87 5.05
C ALA A 134 -4.95 2.06 5.60
N MET A 135 -5.95 1.97 4.74
CA MET A 135 -7.37 2.00 5.13
C MET A 135 -8.23 1.17 4.17
N TRP A 136 -9.34 0.66 4.70
CA TRP A 136 -10.40 0.05 3.91
C TRP A 136 -11.51 1.05 3.61
N GLY A 137 -12.13 0.89 2.44
CA GLY A 137 -13.33 1.63 2.03
C GLY A 137 -13.03 3.03 1.48
N ALA A 138 -14.09 3.83 1.35
CA ALA A 138 -13.97 5.20 0.89
C ALA A 138 -13.38 6.10 1.99
N ALA A 139 -12.65 7.15 1.62
CA ALA A 139 -12.05 8.09 2.57
C ALA A 139 -13.06 8.73 3.55
N SER A 140 -14.33 8.88 3.14
CA SER A 140 -15.41 9.38 3.99
C SER A 140 -15.86 8.41 5.10
N ARG A 141 -15.44 7.14 5.04
CA ARG A 141 -15.68 6.09 6.02
C ARG A 141 -14.43 5.23 6.18
N ALA A 142 -13.28 5.88 6.27
CA ALA A 142 -11.99 5.23 6.32
C ALA A 142 -11.88 4.33 7.55
N ASP A 143 -11.74 3.02 7.34
CA ASP A 143 -11.35 2.10 8.41
C ASP A 143 -9.83 1.92 8.36
N TYR A 144 -9.12 2.73 9.12
CA TYR A 144 -7.66 2.69 9.19
C TYR A 144 -7.17 1.39 9.83
N VAL A 145 -6.17 0.78 9.19
CA VAL A 145 -5.59 -0.49 9.63
C VAL A 145 -4.08 -0.39 9.68
N ASP A 146 -3.46 -1.25 10.50
CA ASP A 146 -2.00 -1.35 10.56
C ASP A 146 -1.46 -1.96 9.26
N PRO A 147 -0.70 -1.21 8.43
CA PRO A 147 -0.16 -1.73 7.18
C PRO A 147 0.89 -2.84 7.40
N LEU A 148 1.53 -2.92 8.58
CA LEU A 148 2.48 -3.99 8.86
C LEU A 148 1.80 -5.37 8.94
N GLY A 149 0.54 -5.41 9.38
CA GLY A 149 -0.27 -6.62 9.42
C GLY A 149 -0.66 -7.14 8.03
N LEU A 150 -0.56 -6.28 7.00
CA LEU A 150 -0.89 -6.61 5.62
C LEU A 150 0.34 -7.04 4.80
N LEU A 151 1.55 -6.97 5.36
CA LEU A 151 2.76 -7.29 4.60
C LEU A 151 2.82 -8.77 4.16
N VAL A 152 3.46 -9.01 3.02
CA VAL A 152 3.94 -10.33 2.61
C VAL A 152 4.97 -10.79 3.65
N THR A 153 4.50 -11.59 4.61
CA THR A 153 5.33 -12.26 5.60
C THR A 153 5.32 -13.76 5.32
N THR A 154 6.47 -14.33 4.98
CA THR A 154 6.68 -15.78 4.93
C THR A 154 7.55 -16.12 6.14
N ARG A 155 7.22 -17.04 7.08
CA ARG A 155 6.47 -18.30 7.00
C ARG A 155 5.52 -18.49 8.20
N ILE A 156 4.35 -19.09 7.95
CA ILE A 156 3.62 -19.85 8.97
C ILE A 156 4.54 -20.96 9.49
N ARG A 157 4.70 -21.06 10.82
CA ARG A 157 5.40 -22.16 11.49
C ARG A 157 4.39 -22.88 12.38
N LEU A 158 4.36 -24.21 12.31
CA LEU A 158 3.65 -25.00 13.30
C LEU A 158 4.42 -24.96 14.62
N LYS A 159 3.67 -24.93 15.74
CA LYS A 159 4.23 -25.08 17.07
C LYS A 159 4.87 -26.47 17.19
N PRO A 160 6.18 -26.58 17.55
CA PRO A 160 6.76 -27.87 17.89
C PRO A 160 5.98 -28.46 19.06
N LEU A 161 5.50 -29.70 18.91
CA LEU A 161 4.78 -30.40 19.98
C LEU A 161 5.73 -31.12 20.94
N HIS A 162 7.03 -31.20 20.62
CA HIS A 162 8.04 -31.87 21.44
C HIS A 162 9.39 -31.12 21.44
N PRO A 163 10.20 -31.25 22.51
CA PRO A 163 11.53 -30.64 22.63
C PRO A 163 12.56 -31.20 21.65
#